data_AF-A0AAW1KC33-F1
#
_entry.id   AF-A0AAW1KC33-F1
#
_cell.length_a   1.000
_cell.length_b   1.000
_cell.length_c   1.000
_cell.angle_alpha   90.00
_cell.angle_beta   90.00
_cell.angle_gamma   90.00
#
_symmetry.space_group_name_H-M   'P 1'
#
loop_
_entity.id
_entity.type
_entity.pdbx_description
1 polymer ?
#
loop_
_entity_poly.entity_id
_entity_poly.type
_entity_poly.pdbx_seq_one_letter_code
_entity_poly.pdbx_strand_id
1 'polypeptide(L)'
;MMNLNRKNSDLTFHAFVIQRCFLSAVVDGVYADHSHIAGKFTMLTSSKIHIGGSINTRALPGSRVHNNFVGCMRKVEFVADTLRLNLLELGKSGSDLITTSGQLEYKCPTGETHDPITFTTRESHLVLPPWNAKKSGNISFKFRTNEANGLILFNGGIRPPRSDLFAIEIYNGQLYVHLDLGSGPSKQRASRRRVDDGSWHEVTFRRSARDARITVDGYFTDFKTSGK
;
A
#
# COMPACT_ATOMS: atom_id res chain seq x y z
N MET A 1 -3.08 23.66 0.86
CA MET A 1 -2.36 22.47 1.39
C MET A 1 -3.43 21.55 1.96
N MET A 2 -3.96 20.61 1.17
CA MET A 2 -4.98 19.68 1.65
C MET A 2 -4.37 18.31 1.93
N ASN A 3 -4.65 17.83 3.14
CA ASN A 3 -4.46 16.45 3.59
C ASN A 3 -5.58 15.59 2.99
N LEU A 4 -5.27 14.80 1.97
CA LEU A 4 -6.12 13.70 1.53
C LEU A 4 -5.82 12.47 2.37
N ASN A 5 -6.43 12.39 3.54
CA ASN A 5 -6.48 11.18 4.35
C ASN A 5 -7.82 10.48 4.14
N ARG A 6 -7.89 9.58 3.15
CA ARG A 6 -8.70 8.34 3.24
C ARG A 6 -8.33 7.37 2.11
N LYS A 7 -8.05 6.13 2.51
CA LYS A 7 -8.05 4.94 1.64
C LYS A 7 -9.43 4.85 0.98
N ASN A 8 -9.53 5.08 -0.32
CA ASN A 8 -10.66 4.64 -1.13
C ASN A 8 -10.09 3.72 -2.20
N SER A 9 -10.26 2.41 -1.99
CA SER A 9 -9.80 1.36 -2.90
C SER A 9 -10.82 1.04 -4.01
N ASP A 10 -11.90 1.79 -4.13
CA ASP A 10 -12.91 1.59 -5.17
C ASP A 10 -13.08 2.82 -6.09
N LEU A 11 -12.54 2.66 -7.30
CA LEU A 11 -13.07 3.11 -8.60
C LEU A 11 -13.41 4.62 -8.85
N THR A 12 -12.44 5.28 -9.51
CA THR A 12 -12.54 6.04 -10.80
C THR A 12 -12.70 7.56 -10.92
N PHE A 13 -11.86 8.07 -11.85
CA PHE A 13 -11.82 9.37 -12.55
C PHE A 13 -11.32 10.57 -11.74
N HIS A 14 -10.14 11.04 -12.14
CA HIS A 14 -9.60 12.32 -11.74
C HIS A 14 -9.58 13.20 -13.00
N ALA A 15 -10.53 14.13 -13.11
CA ALA A 15 -10.49 15.15 -14.14
C ALA A 15 -9.78 16.38 -13.56
N PHE A 16 -8.63 16.73 -14.13
CA PHE A 16 -7.94 17.98 -13.84
C PHE A 16 -8.21 18.93 -14.98
N VAL A 17 -8.95 20.01 -14.71
CA VAL A 17 -9.21 21.07 -15.68
C VAL A 17 -8.50 22.32 -15.20
N ILE A 18 -7.58 22.83 -16.03
CA ILE A 18 -6.88 24.09 -15.80
C ILE A 18 -7.41 25.08 -16.82
N GLN A 19 -8.17 26.08 -16.37
CA GLN A 19 -8.69 27.12 -17.25
C GLN A 19 -8.52 28.50 -16.61
N ARG A 20 -7.71 29.38 -17.23
CA ARG A 20 -7.54 30.80 -16.86
C ARG A 20 -7.39 31.07 -15.36
N CYS A 21 -6.24 30.67 -14.79
CA CYS A 21 -5.87 30.81 -13.36
C CYS A 21 -6.75 30.06 -12.35
N PHE A 22 -7.78 29.36 -12.83
CA PHE A 22 -8.64 28.50 -12.04
C PHE A 22 -8.22 27.05 -12.21
N LEU A 23 -7.90 26.41 -11.09
CA LEU A 23 -7.62 24.99 -11.00
C LEU A 23 -8.82 24.30 -10.37
N SER A 24 -9.42 23.35 -11.10
CA SER A 24 -10.48 22.49 -10.60
C SER A 24 -9.99 21.05 -10.58
N ALA A 25 -10.06 20.42 -9.41
CA ALA A 25 -9.85 18.99 -9.26
C ALA A 25 -11.18 18.37 -8.81
N VAL A 26 -11.70 17.44 -9.61
CA VAL A 26 -12.91 16.70 -9.27
C VAL A 26 -12.57 15.24 -9.07
N VAL A 27 -12.93 14.71 -7.90
CA VAL A 27 -12.76 13.30 -7.53
C VAL A 27 -14.14 12.66 -7.43
N ASP A 28 -14.32 11.57 -8.16
CA ASP A 28 -15.52 10.73 -8.19
C ASP A 28 -16.82 11.48 -8.57
N GLY A 29 -16.73 12.68 -9.13
CA GLY A 29 -17.87 13.56 -9.41
C GLY A 29 -18.56 14.14 -8.17
N VAL A 30 -18.05 13.84 -6.97
CA VAL A 30 -18.65 14.20 -5.68
C VAL A 30 -17.85 15.31 -4.99
N TYR A 31 -16.53 15.25 -5.10
CA TYR A 31 -15.65 16.20 -4.44
C TYR A 31 -14.97 17.08 -5.48
N ALA A 32 -15.38 18.36 -5.54
CA ALA A 32 -14.72 19.37 -6.35
C ALA A 32 -13.96 20.34 -5.43
N ASP A 33 -12.65 20.44 -5.62
CA ASP A 33 -11.85 21.51 -5.03
C ASP A 33 -11.47 22.51 -6.12
N HIS A 34 -11.61 23.78 -5.77
CA HIS A 34 -11.45 24.91 -6.67
C HIS A 34 -10.45 25.88 -6.06
N SER A 35 -9.40 26.19 -6.80
CA SER A 35 -8.38 27.12 -6.32
C SER A 35 -7.91 28.08 -7.40
N HIS A 36 -7.44 29.25 -6.96
CA HIS A 36 -6.83 30.25 -7.81
C HIS A 36 -5.32 30.21 -7.66
N ILE A 37 -4.59 30.22 -8.78
CA ILE A 37 -3.13 30.29 -8.78
C ILE A 37 -2.73 31.76 -8.54
N ALA A 38 -1.88 32.01 -7.53
CA ALA A 38 -1.41 33.35 -7.23
C ALA A 38 -0.38 33.84 -8.26
N GLY A 39 -0.54 35.08 -8.75
CA GLY A 39 0.39 35.74 -9.68
C GLY A 39 -0.25 36.21 -10.98
N LYS A 40 0.50 36.98 -11.79
CA LYS A 40 0.05 37.52 -13.09
C LYS A 40 0.22 36.56 -14.27
N PHE A 41 0.89 35.43 -14.06
CA PHE A 41 1.19 34.47 -15.12
C PHE A 41 0.04 33.48 -15.27
N THR A 42 -0.62 33.51 -16.42
CA THR A 42 -1.77 32.65 -16.75
C THR A 42 -1.38 31.45 -17.60
N MET A 43 -0.11 31.37 -18.02
CA MET A 43 0.41 30.35 -18.94
C MET A 43 1.41 29.45 -18.23
N LEU A 44 1.21 28.14 -18.39
CA LEU A 44 2.20 27.13 -18.03
C LEU A 44 3.15 26.96 -19.22
N THR A 45 4.40 27.40 -19.08
CA THR A 45 5.45 27.10 -20.05
C THR A 45 5.91 25.65 -19.84
N SER A 46 5.11 24.68 -20.32
CA SER A 46 5.40 23.25 -20.13
C SER A 46 6.35 22.74 -21.21
N SER A 47 7.40 22.01 -20.81
CA SER A 47 8.33 21.36 -21.72
C SER A 47 8.03 19.87 -21.92
N LYS A 48 7.55 19.13 -20.91
CA LYS A 48 7.10 17.72 -20.97
C LYS A 48 6.15 17.40 -19.81
N ILE A 49 5.15 16.54 -20.04
CA ILE A 49 4.28 16.00 -18.98
C ILE A 49 4.71 14.58 -18.67
N HIS A 50 4.86 14.26 -17.38
CA HIS A 50 5.24 12.95 -16.88
C HIS A 50 4.05 12.30 -16.16
N ILE A 51 3.75 11.04 -16.49
CA ILE A 51 2.60 10.30 -15.94
C ILE A 51 3.10 9.03 -15.27
N GLY A 52 2.59 8.74 -14.09
CA GLY A 52 3.00 7.59 -13.29
C GLY A 52 4.39 7.73 -12.65
N GLY A 53 5.25 8.61 -13.13
CA GLY A 53 6.56 8.84 -12.52
C GLY A 53 7.55 9.53 -13.44
N SER A 54 8.82 9.56 -13.02
CA SER A 54 9.92 10.09 -13.82
C SER A 54 11.21 9.31 -13.55
N ILE A 55 12.25 9.58 -14.33
CA ILE A 55 13.59 8.99 -14.15
C ILE A 55 14.21 9.42 -12.81
N ASN A 56 13.93 10.65 -12.36
CA ASN A 56 14.43 11.17 -11.09
C ASN A 56 13.35 11.97 -10.35
N THR A 57 12.37 11.25 -9.80
CA THR A 57 11.21 11.85 -9.11
C THR A 57 11.61 12.68 -7.88
N ARG A 58 12.77 12.39 -7.28
CA ARG A 58 13.34 13.16 -6.16
C ARG A 58 13.82 14.55 -6.57
N ALA A 59 14.24 14.75 -7.82
CA ALA A 59 14.72 16.03 -8.32
C ALA A 59 13.60 16.93 -8.86
N LEU A 60 12.34 16.48 -8.84
CA LEU A 60 11.21 17.26 -9.36
C LEU A 60 10.85 18.41 -8.41
N PRO A 61 10.90 19.68 -8.87
CA PRO A 61 10.53 20.83 -8.06
C PRO A 61 9.10 20.72 -7.52
N GLY A 62 8.92 20.96 -6.22
CA GLY A 62 7.60 20.96 -5.58
C GLY A 62 7.02 19.57 -5.28
N SER A 63 7.65 18.49 -5.72
CA SER A 63 7.22 17.13 -5.35
C SER A 63 7.56 16.84 -3.89
N ARG A 64 6.58 16.35 -3.13
CA ARG A 64 6.79 15.83 -1.76
C ARG A 64 7.03 14.32 -1.74
N VAL A 65 6.84 13.66 -2.88
CA VAL A 65 6.98 12.22 -3.06
C VAL A 65 8.18 11.91 -3.94
N HIS A 66 8.80 10.78 -3.67
CA HIS A 66 10.12 10.42 -4.23
C HIS A 66 10.09 9.10 -4.99
N ASN A 67 8.93 8.44 -5.04
CA ASN A 67 8.71 7.16 -5.68
C ASN A 67 7.75 7.33 -6.85
N ASN A 68 7.91 6.50 -7.88
CA ASN A 68 6.94 6.40 -8.97
C ASN A 68 5.67 5.67 -8.49
N PHE A 69 4.56 5.92 -9.17
CA PHE A 69 3.27 5.27 -8.96
C PHE A 69 3.37 3.77 -9.27
N VAL A 70 2.84 2.95 -8.36
CA VAL A 70 2.71 1.50 -8.53
C VAL A 70 1.22 1.16 -8.43
N GLY A 71 0.63 0.73 -9.54
CA GLY A 71 -0.80 0.43 -9.65
C GLY A 71 -1.30 0.57 -11.08
N CYS A 72 -2.61 0.48 -11.28
CA CYS A 72 -3.22 0.66 -12.59
C CYS A 72 -3.81 2.06 -12.74
N MET A 73 -3.59 2.69 -13.90
CA MET A 73 -4.37 3.84 -14.34
C MET A 73 -5.23 3.44 -15.53
N ARG A 74 -6.49 3.88 -15.56
CA ARG A 74 -7.40 3.66 -16.69
C ARG A 74 -7.98 4.97 -17.17
N LYS A 75 -8.26 5.07 -18.47
CA LYS A 75 -8.86 6.26 -19.13
C LYS A 75 -8.04 7.54 -18.88
N VAL A 76 -6.74 7.48 -19.16
CA VAL A 76 -5.84 8.63 -19.04
C VAL A 76 -5.87 9.41 -20.36
N GLU A 77 -6.50 10.58 -20.34
CA GLU A 77 -6.65 11.46 -21.49
C GLU A 77 -5.94 12.80 -21.22
N PHE A 78 -5.15 13.26 -22.18
CA PHE A 78 -4.58 14.59 -22.16
C PHE A 78 -5.32 15.49 -23.15
N VAL A 79 -5.88 16.59 -22.66
CA VAL A 79 -6.63 17.56 -23.46
C VAL A 79 -6.02 18.94 -23.28
N ALA A 80 -5.53 19.53 -24.37
CA ALA A 80 -5.02 20.90 -24.39
C ALA A 80 -5.40 21.56 -25.72
N ASP A 81 -6.13 22.67 -25.67
CA ASP A 81 -6.68 23.37 -26.84
C ASP A 81 -7.45 22.41 -27.78
N THR A 82 -6.96 22.20 -29.01
CA THR A 82 -7.53 21.27 -29.99
C THR A 82 -6.94 19.85 -29.91
N LEU A 83 -5.91 19.64 -29.09
CA LEU A 83 -5.21 18.37 -28.95
C LEU A 83 -5.91 17.49 -27.90
N ARG A 84 -6.27 16.28 -28.30
CA ARG A 84 -6.77 15.22 -27.40
C ARG A 84 -5.96 13.95 -27.62
N LEU A 85 -5.27 13.47 -26.60
CA LEU A 85 -4.44 12.27 -26.66
C LEU A 85 -4.97 11.22 -25.70
N ASN A 86 -5.27 10.02 -26.23
CA ASN A 86 -5.51 8.83 -25.43
C ASN A 86 -4.16 8.14 -25.15
N LEU A 87 -3.62 8.36 -23.96
CA LEU A 87 -2.25 7.97 -23.65
C LEU A 87 -2.10 6.44 -23.50
N LEU A 88 -3.18 5.74 -23.17
CA LEU A 88 -3.18 4.28 -23.13
C LEU A 88 -3.06 3.67 -24.52
N GLU A 89 -3.74 4.25 -25.50
CA GLU A 89 -3.69 3.80 -26.89
C GLU A 89 -2.32 4.09 -27.51
N LEU A 90 -1.80 5.30 -27.30
CA LEU A 90 -0.47 5.69 -27.79
C LEU A 90 0.66 4.84 -27.17
N GLY A 91 0.53 4.46 -25.89
CA GLY A 91 1.47 3.54 -25.24
C GLY A 91 1.41 2.15 -25.82
N LYS A 92 0.20 1.62 -26.01
CA LYS A 92 -0.01 0.29 -26.63
C LYS A 92 0.52 0.23 -28.06
N SER A 93 0.33 1.29 -28.83
CA SER A 93 0.73 1.34 -30.24
C SER A 93 2.22 1.64 -30.43
N GLY A 94 2.94 2.02 -29.37
CA GLY A 94 4.35 2.45 -29.46
C GLY A 94 4.52 3.74 -30.25
N SER A 95 3.58 4.68 -30.14
CA SER A 95 3.63 5.95 -30.89
C SER A 95 4.84 6.80 -30.50
N ASP A 96 5.52 7.38 -31.50
CA ASP A 96 6.64 8.32 -31.31
C ASP A 96 6.23 9.64 -30.62
N LEU A 97 4.93 9.90 -30.47
CA LEU A 97 4.40 11.07 -29.76
C LEU A 97 4.65 11.00 -28.25
N ILE A 98 4.94 9.81 -27.71
CA ILE A 98 5.21 9.61 -26.29
C ILE A 98 6.45 8.73 -26.09
N THR A 99 7.05 8.80 -24.92
CA THR A 99 8.15 7.92 -24.53
C THR A 99 7.74 7.09 -23.32
N THR A 100 7.78 5.77 -23.45
CA THR A 100 7.54 4.84 -22.34
C THR A 100 8.86 4.41 -21.72
N SER A 101 8.93 4.35 -20.38
CA SER A 101 10.11 3.88 -19.65
C SER A 101 9.71 2.82 -18.63
N GLY A 102 10.52 1.76 -18.52
CA GLY A 102 10.22 0.59 -17.70
C GLY A 102 9.27 -0.39 -18.38
N GLN A 103 8.79 -1.38 -17.61
CA GLN A 103 7.87 -2.41 -18.08
C GLN A 103 6.43 -1.97 -17.82
N LEU A 104 5.69 -1.68 -18.89
CA LEU A 104 4.26 -1.34 -18.83
C LEU A 104 3.43 -2.56 -19.22
N GLU A 105 2.45 -2.90 -18.37
CA GLU A 105 1.42 -3.88 -18.70
C GLU A 105 0.10 -3.17 -18.94
N TYR A 106 -0.56 -3.50 -20.06
CA TYR A 106 -1.81 -2.85 -20.47
C TYR A 106 -3.08 -3.62 -20.10
N LYS A 107 -2.91 -4.61 -19.24
CA LYS A 107 -3.98 -5.29 -18.51
C LYS A 107 -3.85 -4.88 -17.07
N CYS A 108 -4.92 -4.37 -16.49
CA CYS A 108 -4.97 -4.29 -15.03
C CYS A 108 -5.47 -5.65 -14.53
N PRO A 109 -4.79 -6.28 -13.57
CA PRO A 109 -5.33 -7.45 -12.88
C PRO A 109 -6.76 -7.16 -12.43
N THR A 110 -7.74 -7.87 -13.00
CA THR A 110 -9.15 -7.75 -12.63
C THR A 110 -9.39 -8.74 -11.51
N GLY A 111 -9.32 -8.23 -10.29
CA GLY A 111 -9.38 -9.02 -9.08
C GLY A 111 -8.58 -8.26 -8.03
N GLU A 112 -9.27 -7.83 -6.98
CA GLU A 112 -8.60 -7.41 -5.78
C GLU A 112 -7.60 -8.50 -5.37
N THR A 113 -6.30 -8.22 -5.52
CA THR A 113 -5.21 -8.82 -4.75
C THR A 113 -5.35 -10.31 -4.41
N HIS A 114 -5.14 -11.20 -5.40
CA HIS A 114 -5.00 -12.67 -5.27
C HIS A 114 -6.24 -13.43 -4.73
N ASP A 115 -6.65 -14.50 -5.42
CA ASP A 115 -7.66 -15.43 -4.90
C ASP A 115 -7.26 -15.94 -3.50
N PRO A 116 -8.18 -15.97 -2.52
CA PRO A 116 -7.86 -16.36 -1.17
C PRO A 116 -7.56 -17.87 -1.07
N ILE A 117 -6.60 -18.22 -0.22
CA ILE A 117 -6.34 -19.62 0.16
C ILE A 117 -7.20 -19.96 1.38
N THR A 118 -7.99 -21.03 1.29
CA THR A 118 -8.79 -21.52 2.41
C THR A 118 -8.11 -22.69 3.10
N PHE A 119 -7.82 -22.55 4.39
CA PHE A 119 -7.32 -23.63 5.24
C PHE A 119 -8.52 -24.36 5.85
N THR A 120 -8.92 -25.49 5.26
CA THR A 120 -10.17 -26.19 5.59
C THR A 120 -10.07 -27.08 6.82
N THR A 121 -8.86 -27.44 7.25
CA THR A 121 -8.60 -28.24 8.45
C THR A 121 -7.61 -27.55 9.38
N ARG A 122 -7.56 -27.96 10.65
CA ARG A 122 -6.65 -27.38 11.66
C ARG A 122 -5.18 -27.71 11.40
N GLU A 123 -4.91 -28.76 10.63
CA GLU A 123 -3.58 -29.24 10.27
C GLU A 123 -3.06 -28.63 8.97
N SER A 124 -3.94 -28.03 8.16
CA SER A 124 -3.60 -27.41 6.89
C SER A 124 -2.65 -26.23 7.10
N HIS A 125 -1.47 -26.26 6.50
CA HIS A 125 -0.48 -25.19 6.60
C HIS A 125 0.38 -25.08 5.34
N LEU A 126 0.97 -23.90 5.13
CA LEU A 126 1.97 -23.66 4.09
C LEU A 126 3.32 -23.40 4.73
N VAL A 127 4.36 -23.97 4.15
CA VAL A 127 5.74 -23.70 4.55
C VAL A 127 6.35 -22.70 3.57
N LEU A 128 6.66 -21.50 4.06
CA LEU A 128 7.29 -20.45 3.27
C LEU A 128 8.82 -20.59 3.29
N PRO A 129 9.53 -20.06 2.28
CA PRO A 129 10.98 -19.92 2.34
C PRO A 129 11.43 -19.10 3.57
N PRO A 130 12.67 -19.29 4.05
CA PRO A 130 13.18 -18.57 5.20
C PRO A 130 13.08 -17.05 5.05
N TRP A 131 12.49 -16.39 6.06
CA TRP A 131 12.41 -14.94 6.09
C TRP A 131 13.77 -14.32 6.44
N ASN A 132 14.55 -13.93 5.43
CA ASN A 132 15.90 -13.35 5.58
C ASN A 132 15.91 -11.89 6.09
N ALA A 133 14.98 -11.52 6.96
CA ALA A 133 14.82 -10.18 7.52
C ALA A 133 15.62 -10.00 8.82
N LYS A 134 16.95 -10.17 8.78
CA LYS A 134 17.80 -10.15 10.00
C LYS A 134 17.65 -8.85 10.81
N LYS A 135 17.63 -7.69 10.15
CA LYS A 135 17.55 -6.37 10.82
C LYS A 135 16.19 -5.69 10.69
N SER A 136 15.48 -5.89 9.59
CA SER A 136 14.19 -5.24 9.34
C SER A 136 13.33 -6.10 8.44
N GLY A 137 12.02 -6.05 8.62
CA GLY A 137 11.08 -6.82 7.82
C GLY A 137 9.67 -6.25 7.87
N ASN A 138 8.88 -6.57 6.85
CA ASN A 138 7.47 -6.24 6.77
C ASN A 138 6.71 -7.47 6.27
N ILE A 139 5.59 -7.78 6.91
CA ILE A 139 4.62 -8.79 6.46
C ILE A 139 3.25 -8.11 6.44
N SER A 140 2.50 -8.28 5.36
CA SER A 140 1.13 -7.78 5.25
C SER A 140 0.25 -8.85 4.65
N PHE A 141 -0.91 -9.09 5.25
CA PHE A 141 -1.90 -10.06 4.77
C PHE A 141 -3.30 -9.62 5.19
N LYS A 142 -4.31 -10.19 4.52
CA LYS A 142 -5.69 -10.14 4.96
C LYS A 142 -6.13 -11.53 5.39
N PHE A 143 -6.97 -11.62 6.41
CA PHE A 143 -7.58 -12.88 6.82
C PHE A 143 -9.05 -12.69 7.17
N ARG A 144 -9.79 -13.79 7.16
CA ARG A 144 -11.18 -13.89 7.58
C ARG A 144 -11.36 -15.23 8.28
N THR A 145 -12.00 -15.24 9.45
CA THR A 145 -12.28 -16.48 10.19
C THR A 145 -13.47 -16.30 11.14
N ASN A 146 -14.10 -17.41 11.51
CA ASN A 146 -15.05 -17.50 12.63
C ASN A 146 -14.45 -18.28 13.81
N GLU A 147 -13.21 -18.76 13.69
CA GLU A 147 -12.53 -19.52 14.73
C GLU A 147 -11.87 -18.59 15.73
N ALA A 148 -12.25 -18.71 17.00
CA ALA A 148 -11.72 -17.87 18.08
C ALA A 148 -10.26 -18.17 18.46
N ASN A 149 -9.69 -19.28 17.99
CA ASN A 149 -8.32 -19.68 18.28
C ASN A 149 -7.65 -20.27 17.04
N GLY A 150 -6.44 -19.83 16.73
CA GLY A 150 -5.68 -20.34 15.59
C GLY A 150 -4.34 -19.66 15.41
N LEU A 151 -3.33 -20.43 15.02
CA LEU A 151 -2.02 -19.92 14.66
C LEU A 151 -2.03 -19.47 13.19
N ILE A 152 -1.62 -18.23 12.90
CA ILE A 152 -1.62 -17.69 11.54
C ILE A 152 -0.22 -17.73 10.94
N LEU A 153 0.78 -17.21 11.67
CA LEU A 153 2.17 -17.23 11.26
C LEU A 153 3.04 -17.65 12.42
N PHE A 154 4.07 -18.46 12.11
CA PHE A 154 5.07 -18.89 13.07
C PHE A 154 6.43 -19.00 12.40
N ASN A 155 7.45 -18.47 13.06
CA ASN A 155 8.83 -18.64 12.71
C ASN A 155 9.62 -18.83 14.01
N GLY A 156 10.19 -20.01 14.20
CA GLY A 156 11.05 -20.35 15.33
C GLY A 156 12.49 -20.51 14.87
N GLY A 157 13.42 -19.95 15.65
CA GLY A 157 14.85 -20.07 15.47
C GLY A 157 15.31 -21.53 15.44
N ILE A 158 16.28 -21.81 14.56
CA ILE A 158 16.65 -23.18 14.17
C ILE A 158 17.54 -23.86 15.24
N ARG A 159 18.02 -23.17 16.29
CA ARG A 159 19.07 -23.72 17.18
C ARG A 159 18.91 -23.30 18.65
N PRO A 160 18.83 -24.25 19.59
CA PRO A 160 19.10 -24.00 21.00
C PRO A 160 20.52 -23.40 21.20
N PRO A 161 20.73 -22.47 22.15
CA PRO A 161 19.75 -21.90 23.10
C PRO A 161 19.00 -20.68 22.55
N ARG A 162 19.09 -20.36 21.24
CA ARG A 162 18.44 -19.17 20.65
C ARG A 162 16.97 -19.45 20.40
N SER A 163 16.13 -18.88 21.27
CA SER A 163 14.66 -18.91 21.20
C SER A 163 14.08 -17.79 20.33
N ASP A 164 14.80 -17.34 19.29
CA ASP A 164 14.26 -16.31 18.39
C ASP A 164 12.91 -16.79 17.86
N LEU A 165 11.86 -16.02 18.09
CA LEU A 165 10.49 -16.43 17.86
C LEU A 165 9.73 -15.25 17.27
N PHE A 166 8.97 -15.51 16.23
CA PHE A 166 7.95 -14.60 15.75
C PHE A 166 6.67 -15.40 15.51
N ALA A 167 5.57 -14.96 16.10
CA ALA A 167 4.27 -15.56 15.82
C ALA A 167 3.15 -14.51 15.78
N ILE A 168 2.14 -14.78 14.97
CA ILE A 168 0.85 -14.09 14.99
C ILE A 168 -0.23 -15.15 15.18
N GLU A 169 -1.07 -14.96 16.19
CA GLU A 169 -2.11 -15.91 16.56
C GLU A 169 -3.41 -15.18 16.90
N ILE A 170 -4.53 -15.89 16.77
CA ILE A 170 -5.82 -15.52 17.35
C ILE A 170 -5.98 -16.34 18.63
N TYR A 171 -6.30 -15.66 19.73
CA TYR A 171 -6.59 -16.29 21.00
C TYR A 171 -7.80 -15.62 21.65
N ASN A 172 -8.85 -16.42 21.93
CA ASN A 172 -10.15 -15.95 22.39
C ASN A 172 -10.72 -14.80 21.54
N GLY A 173 -10.64 -14.95 20.22
CA GLY A 173 -11.14 -14.01 19.21
C GLY A 173 -10.30 -12.75 19.04
N GLN A 174 -9.18 -12.60 19.74
CA GLN A 174 -8.32 -11.41 19.67
C GLN A 174 -6.99 -11.76 19.00
N LEU A 175 -6.47 -10.85 18.18
CA LEU A 175 -5.18 -11.02 17.51
C LEU A 175 -4.03 -10.65 18.46
N TYR A 176 -3.02 -11.51 18.53
CA TYR A 176 -1.79 -11.30 19.27
C TYR A 176 -0.57 -11.45 18.37
N VAL A 177 0.48 -10.71 18.71
CA VAL A 177 1.81 -10.86 18.14
C VAL A 177 2.80 -11.23 19.24
N HIS A 178 3.67 -12.18 18.92
CA HIS A 178 4.72 -12.71 19.78
C HIS A 178 6.06 -12.44 19.11
N LEU A 179 7.01 -11.90 19.85
CA LEU A 179 8.35 -11.63 19.36
C LEU A 179 9.38 -11.87 20.47
N ASP A 180 10.31 -12.80 20.24
CA ASP A 180 11.54 -12.98 21.00
C ASP A 180 12.72 -12.88 20.03
N LEU A 181 13.72 -12.06 20.37
CA LEU A 181 14.95 -11.89 19.59
C LEU A 181 16.18 -12.22 20.44
N GLY A 182 16.03 -13.12 21.41
CA GLY A 182 17.08 -13.56 22.34
C GLY A 182 17.16 -12.76 23.64
N SER A 183 16.17 -11.90 23.89
CA SER A 183 16.07 -11.05 25.09
C SER A 183 14.88 -11.40 25.97
N GLY A 184 14.12 -12.44 25.60
CA GLY A 184 12.89 -12.86 26.25
C GLY A 184 11.65 -12.51 25.43
N PRO A 185 10.55 -13.25 25.64
CA PRO A 185 9.34 -13.13 24.84
C PRO A 185 8.58 -11.83 25.14
N SER A 186 8.16 -11.14 24.08
CA SER A 186 7.17 -10.06 24.14
C SER A 186 5.87 -10.51 23.48
N LYS A 187 4.76 -10.43 24.22
CA LYS A 187 3.41 -10.71 23.70
C LYS A 187 2.60 -9.42 23.75
N GLN A 188 2.03 -9.01 22.62
CA GLN A 188 1.21 -7.81 22.52
C GLN A 188 -0.13 -8.12 21.87
N ARG A 189 -1.20 -7.56 22.43
CA ARG A 189 -2.52 -7.58 21.77
C ARG A 189 -2.49 -6.60 20.61
N ALA A 190 -2.79 -7.09 19.42
CA ALA A 190 -2.75 -6.33 18.18
C ALA A 190 -4.11 -5.74 17.78
N SER A 191 -5.22 -6.36 18.22
CA SER A 191 -6.57 -5.91 17.92
C SER A 191 -7.26 -5.27 19.12
N ARG A 192 -8.12 -4.27 18.87
CA ARG A 192 -8.99 -3.67 19.90
C ARG A 192 -10.31 -4.43 20.07
N ARG A 193 -10.80 -4.97 18.96
CA ARG A 193 -12.03 -5.75 18.85
C ARG A 193 -11.71 -7.20 18.50
N ARG A 194 -12.72 -8.06 18.63
CA ARG A 194 -12.64 -9.41 18.12
C ARG A 194 -12.44 -9.40 16.60
N VAL A 195 -11.72 -10.40 16.09
CA VAL A 195 -11.35 -10.56 14.67
C VAL A 195 -11.82 -11.91 14.09
N ASP A 196 -12.60 -12.65 14.87
CA ASP A 196 -13.26 -13.91 14.52
C ASP A 196 -14.73 -13.68 14.13
N ASP A 197 -15.03 -12.52 13.52
CA ASP A 197 -16.39 -12.08 13.19
C ASP A 197 -16.83 -12.44 11.77
N GLY A 198 -16.02 -13.22 11.04
CA GLY A 198 -16.30 -13.60 9.66
C GLY A 198 -16.12 -12.49 8.64
N SER A 199 -15.56 -11.33 9.02
CA SER A 199 -15.19 -10.24 8.12
C SER A 199 -13.72 -10.30 7.74
N TRP A 200 -13.35 -9.58 6.68
CA TRP A 200 -11.96 -9.41 6.30
C TRP A 200 -11.27 -8.39 7.21
N HIS A 201 -10.10 -8.77 7.74
CA HIS A 201 -9.22 -7.90 8.51
C HIS A 201 -7.88 -7.74 7.80
N GLU A 202 -7.35 -6.51 7.78
CA GLU A 202 -6.03 -6.20 7.21
C GLU A 202 -4.99 -6.11 8.31
N VAL A 203 -3.94 -6.93 8.23
CA VAL A 203 -2.83 -6.95 9.20
C VAL A 203 -1.54 -6.55 8.51
N THR A 204 -0.83 -5.59 9.09
CA THR A 204 0.54 -5.25 8.69
C THR A 204 1.46 -5.29 9.90
N PHE A 205 2.48 -6.15 9.87
CA PHE A 205 3.54 -6.20 10.85
C PHE A 205 4.83 -5.64 10.25
N ARG A 206 5.42 -4.65 10.93
CA ARG A 206 6.71 -4.04 10.58
C ARG A 206 7.65 -4.15 11.74
N ARG A 207 8.92 -4.46 11.45
CA ARG A 207 10.00 -4.48 12.43
C ARG A 207 11.22 -3.76 11.88
N SER A 208 11.85 -2.96 12.73
CA SER A 208 13.18 -2.39 12.53
C SER A 208 13.99 -2.58 13.81
N ALA A 209 15.05 -3.39 13.74
CA ALA A 209 15.82 -3.83 14.90
C ALA A 209 14.91 -4.37 16.03
N ARG A 210 14.86 -3.70 17.18
CA ARG A 210 14.04 -4.11 18.33
C ARG A 210 12.66 -3.46 18.31
N ASP A 211 12.42 -2.47 17.47
CA ASP A 211 11.17 -1.74 17.37
C ASP A 211 10.24 -2.45 16.39
N ALA A 212 8.99 -2.65 16.81
CA ALA A 212 7.97 -3.32 16.04
C ALA A 212 6.64 -2.55 16.11
N ARG A 213 5.92 -2.58 14.99
CA ARG A 213 4.57 -2.06 14.86
C ARG A 213 3.69 -3.11 14.23
N ILE A 214 2.58 -3.44 14.88
CA ILE A 214 1.50 -4.20 14.25
C ILE A 214 0.31 -3.28 14.03
N THR A 215 -0.28 -3.34 12.84
CA THR A 215 -1.47 -2.58 12.46
C THR A 215 -2.57 -3.55 12.08
N VAL A 216 -3.76 -3.39 12.66
CA VAL A 216 -4.97 -4.17 12.38
C VAL A 216 -6.10 -3.20 12.05
N ASP A 217 -6.65 -3.28 10.84
CA ASP A 217 -7.73 -2.41 10.35
C ASP A 217 -7.43 -0.90 10.51
N GLY A 218 -6.16 -0.52 10.35
CA GLY A 218 -5.69 0.87 10.50
C GLY A 218 -5.37 1.30 11.93
N TYR A 219 -5.68 0.50 12.95
CA TYR A 219 -5.23 0.74 14.33
C TYR A 219 -3.88 0.09 14.56
N PHE A 220 -2.93 0.81 15.14
CA PHE A 220 -1.58 0.29 15.37
C PHE A 220 -1.24 0.18 16.85
N THR A 221 -0.39 -0.79 17.15
CA THR A 221 0.28 -0.96 18.44
C THR A 221 1.78 -0.98 18.18
N ASP A 222 2.50 -0.07 18.82
CA ASP A 222 3.96 -0.07 18.86
C ASP A 222 4.45 -0.84 20.07
N PHE A 223 5.52 -1.60 19.89
CA PHE A 223 6.18 -2.29 20.96
C PHE A 223 7.65 -2.54 20.65
N LYS A 224 8.43 -2.73 21.71
CA LYS A 224 9.86 -2.94 21.61
C LYS A 224 10.21 -4.25 22.30
N THR A 225 11.12 -5.02 21.71
CA THR A 225 11.73 -6.14 22.44
C THR A 225 12.80 -5.59 23.38
N SER A 226 12.84 -6.10 24.61
CA SER A 226 13.80 -5.65 25.63
C SER A 226 15.24 -5.78 25.11
N GLY A 227 16.12 -4.86 25.51
CA GLY A 227 17.55 -4.94 25.23
C GLY A 227 18.29 -5.76 26.28
N LYS A 228 19.41 -6.38 25.90
CA LYS A 228 20.62 -6.23 26.71
C LYS A 228 21.38 -5.06 26.10
#